data_AF-A0A6B4JIH7-F1
#
_entry.id   AF-A0A6B4JIH7-F1
#
_cell.length_a   1.000
_cell.length_b   1.000
_cell.length_c   1.000
_cell.angle_alpha   90.00
_cell.angle_beta   90.00
_cell.angle_gamma   90.00
#
_symmetry.space_group_name_H-M   'P 1'
#
loop_
_entity.id
_entity.type
_entity.pdbx_description
1 polymer ?
#
loop_
_entity_poly.entity_id
_entity_poly.type
_entity_poly.pdbx_seq_one_letter_code
_entity_poly.pdbx_strand_id
1 'polypeptide(L)'
;MILYKHIKNSLSLLLVLTCLTLLRGCNISNKTTFEPSPAKWALEQSVGTDMVTLDYASDDTVIFHDYFGLFIYDLNELQIIRSVDLQEIDCSMTQGDDYCEVTVNNDGSTIQLHNINNEDMYLYSVNTNTFQKTKYKPMSNSFKDKLIPIETLTNNPNANLSYGAVQFGANDYGYIATYDFTIGTLDYIRNDTAYSLFSFEK
;
A
#
# COMPACT_ATOMS: atom_id res chain seq x y z
N MET A 1 -71.96 -1.67 -5.41
CA MET A 1 -70.88 -0.70 -5.71
C MET A 1 -70.32 -0.08 -4.42
N ILE A 2 -69.83 -0.90 -3.48
CA ILE A 2 -69.29 -0.41 -2.19
C ILE A 2 -67.94 -1.08 -1.84
N LEU A 3 -67.60 -2.21 -2.48
CA LEU A 3 -66.35 -2.93 -2.20
C LEU A 3 -65.08 -2.31 -2.81
N TYR A 4 -65.21 -1.44 -3.83
CA TYR A 4 -64.05 -0.90 -4.57
C TYR A 4 -63.43 0.37 -3.96
N LYS A 5 -64.12 1.04 -3.01
CA LYS A 5 -63.66 2.32 -2.44
C LYS A 5 -62.75 2.15 -1.21
N HIS A 6 -62.79 0.98 -0.56
CA HIS A 6 -61.94 0.70 0.61
C HIS A 6 -60.55 0.16 0.29
N ILE A 7 -60.31 -0.36 -0.92
CA ILE A 7 -59.04 -1.00 -1.30
C ILE A 7 -57.97 0.04 -1.71
N LYS A 8 -58.38 1.23 -2.18
CA LYS A 8 -57.44 2.29 -2.58
C LYS A 8 -56.79 3.05 -1.40
N ASN A 9 -57.44 3.08 -0.24
CA ASN A 9 -56.92 3.78 0.95
C ASN A 9 -56.02 2.92 1.85
N SER A 10 -56.08 1.59 1.72
CA SER A 10 -55.16 0.70 2.45
C SER A 10 -53.82 0.52 1.73
N LEU A 11 -53.81 0.63 0.40
CA LEU A 11 -52.59 0.49 -0.42
C LEU A 11 -51.65 1.71 -0.30
N SER A 12 -52.20 2.91 -0.10
CA SER A 12 -51.42 4.12 0.13
C SER A 12 -50.81 4.17 1.54
N LEU A 13 -51.49 3.62 2.55
CA LEU A 13 -50.97 3.57 3.93
C LEU A 13 -49.86 2.52 4.09
N LEU A 14 -49.89 1.44 3.31
CA LEU A 14 -48.85 0.40 3.32
C LEU A 14 -47.56 0.85 2.63
N LEU A 15 -47.62 1.75 1.64
CA LEU A 15 -46.43 2.30 0.96
C LEU A 15 -45.69 3.36 1.81
N VAL A 16 -46.42 4.09 2.67
CA VAL A 16 -45.82 5.10 3.56
C VAL A 16 -45.13 4.44 4.77
N LEU A 17 -45.63 3.28 5.22
CA LEU A 17 -45.06 2.54 6.35
C LEU A 17 -43.81 1.71 5.97
N THR A 18 -43.65 1.33 4.69
CA THR A 18 -42.42 0.69 4.21
C THR A 18 -41.30 1.70 3.95
N CYS A 19 -41.62 2.97 3.67
CA CYS A 19 -40.62 4.01 3.52
C CYS A 19 -39.99 4.43 4.87
N LEU A 20 -40.71 4.28 6.00
CA LEU A 20 -40.18 4.57 7.34
C LEU A 20 -39.33 3.43 7.93
N THR A 21 -39.38 2.21 7.39
CA THR A 21 -38.59 1.08 7.89
C THR A 21 -37.29 0.82 7.11
N LEU A 22 -37.01 1.64 6.07
CA LEU A 22 -35.73 1.67 5.35
C LEU A 22 -34.70 2.62 5.96
N LEU A 23 -35.04 3.36 7.02
CA LEU A 23 -34.05 3.95 7.94
C LEU A 23 -33.56 2.89 8.94
N ARG A 24 -33.17 1.71 8.44
CA ARG A 24 -32.16 0.93 9.17
C ARG A 24 -30.91 1.77 9.08
N GLY A 25 -30.60 2.45 10.18
CA GLY A 25 -29.41 3.27 10.31
C GLY A 25 -28.25 2.58 9.61
N CYS A 26 -27.80 3.18 8.51
CA CYS A 26 -26.46 2.94 8.05
C CYS A 26 -25.62 3.36 9.25
N ASN A 27 -25.17 2.39 10.06
CA ASN A 27 -24.08 2.61 10.99
C ASN A 27 -22.88 2.88 10.10
N ILE A 28 -22.81 4.09 9.55
CA ILE A 28 -21.58 4.68 9.09
C ILE A 28 -20.80 4.84 10.39
N SER A 29 -20.08 3.77 10.75
CA SER A 29 -18.93 3.89 11.62
C SER A 29 -18.11 4.98 10.95
N ASN A 30 -18.16 6.21 11.49
CA ASN A 30 -17.28 7.29 11.10
C ASN A 30 -15.87 6.84 11.47
N LYS A 31 -15.29 6.00 10.63
CA LYS A 31 -13.91 5.58 10.71
C LYS A 31 -13.12 6.83 10.41
N THR A 32 -12.53 7.41 11.45
CA THR A 32 -11.68 8.58 11.32
C THR A 32 -10.54 8.25 10.38
N THR A 33 -10.44 9.05 9.31
CA THR A 33 -9.33 9.01 8.38
C THR A 33 -8.49 10.27 8.54
N PHE A 34 -7.19 10.17 8.30
CA PHE A 34 -6.27 11.30 8.30
C PHE A 34 -5.24 11.14 7.17
N GLU A 35 -4.72 12.25 6.66
CA GLU A 35 -3.65 12.22 5.67
C GLU A 35 -2.29 12.03 6.39
N PRO A 36 -1.38 11.22 5.83
CA PRO A 36 -0.04 11.06 6.40
C PRO A 36 0.84 12.28 6.17
N SER A 37 1.81 12.48 7.05
CA SER A 37 2.95 13.35 6.74
C SER A 37 3.83 12.71 5.65
N PRO A 38 4.42 13.52 4.75
CA PRO A 38 5.38 13.00 3.78
C PRO A 38 6.67 12.55 4.47
N ALA A 39 7.29 11.50 3.93
CA ALA A 39 8.55 10.98 4.43
C ALA A 39 9.66 12.03 4.35
N LYS A 40 10.56 12.04 5.35
CA LYS A 40 11.74 12.92 5.37
C LYS A 40 12.97 12.09 5.03
N TRP A 41 13.60 12.40 3.92
CA TRP A 41 14.76 11.68 3.39
C TRP A 41 15.76 12.63 2.74
N ALA A 42 16.98 12.16 2.54
CA ALA A 42 18.04 12.84 1.79
C ALA A 42 18.74 11.85 0.88
N LEU A 43 19.31 12.31 -0.24
CA LEU A 43 19.94 11.41 -1.23
C LEU A 43 21.13 10.66 -0.64
N GLU A 44 21.91 11.33 0.20
CA GLU A 44 23.11 10.78 0.83
C GLU A 44 22.79 9.88 2.03
N GLN A 45 21.52 9.79 2.42
CA GLN A 45 21.09 8.93 3.52
C GLN A 45 21.28 7.46 3.12
N SER A 46 21.79 6.66 4.06
CA SER A 46 22.00 5.23 3.84
C SER A 46 20.68 4.46 3.83
N VAL A 47 20.59 3.42 2.99
CA VAL A 47 19.48 2.43 3.01
C VAL A 47 19.65 1.37 4.11
N GLY A 48 20.59 1.57 5.04
CA GLY A 48 20.84 0.64 6.14
C GLY A 48 21.43 -0.69 5.69
N THR A 49 21.34 -1.70 6.56
CA THR A 49 21.89 -3.04 6.33
C THR A 49 20.93 -3.98 5.62
N ASP A 50 19.65 -3.67 5.64
CA ASP A 50 18.59 -4.62 5.30
C ASP A 50 18.13 -4.48 3.86
N MET A 51 18.64 -3.48 3.13
CA MET A 51 18.13 -3.06 1.83
C MET A 51 16.64 -2.67 1.87
N VAL A 52 16.25 -1.88 0.88
CA VAL A 52 14.85 -1.48 0.69
C VAL A 52 14.01 -2.71 0.36
N THR A 53 12.80 -2.77 0.92
CA THR A 53 11.82 -3.82 0.61
C THR A 53 10.95 -3.41 -0.56
N LEU A 54 10.92 -4.23 -1.61
CA LEU A 54 9.94 -4.13 -2.70
C LEU A 54 8.62 -4.77 -2.25
N ASP A 55 7.58 -3.96 -2.08
CA ASP A 55 6.29 -4.43 -1.59
C ASP A 55 5.30 -4.76 -2.72
N TYR A 56 5.39 -4.03 -3.83
CA TYR A 56 4.52 -4.19 -5.00
C TYR A 56 5.19 -3.63 -6.25
N ALA A 57 4.98 -4.30 -7.39
CA ALA A 57 5.25 -3.71 -8.70
C ALA A 57 4.20 -4.13 -9.73
N SER A 58 3.82 -3.20 -10.58
CA SER A 58 2.99 -3.40 -11.78
C SER A 58 3.71 -2.84 -13.01
N ASP A 59 3.00 -2.77 -14.14
CA ASP A 59 3.49 -2.04 -15.32
C ASP A 59 3.60 -0.52 -15.08
N ASP A 60 2.82 0.02 -14.13
CA ASP A 60 2.66 1.46 -13.93
C ASP A 60 3.17 1.96 -12.59
N THR A 61 3.38 1.08 -11.61
CA THR A 61 3.61 1.51 -10.21
C THR A 61 4.62 0.61 -9.52
N VAL A 62 5.48 1.23 -8.71
CA VAL A 62 6.36 0.55 -7.75
C VAL A 62 6.05 1.08 -6.35
N ILE A 63 5.86 0.17 -5.40
CA ILE A 63 5.67 0.51 -3.98
C ILE A 63 6.76 -0.20 -3.20
N PHE A 64 7.44 0.58 -2.36
CA PHE A 64 8.55 0.11 -1.58
C PHE A 64 8.64 0.88 -0.27
N HIS A 65 9.26 0.25 0.73
CA HIS A 65 9.49 0.88 2.02
C HIS A 65 10.84 0.49 2.62
N ASP A 66 11.22 1.32 3.58
CA ASP A 66 12.32 1.10 4.51
C ASP A 66 12.09 1.98 5.75
N TYR A 67 13.03 2.01 6.69
CA TYR A 67 12.94 2.79 7.92
C TYR A 67 12.71 4.30 7.68
N PHE A 68 13.08 4.79 6.51
CA PHE A 68 12.97 6.19 6.11
C PHE A 68 11.65 6.56 5.42
N GLY A 69 10.74 5.60 5.21
CA GLY A 69 9.40 5.87 4.71
C GLY A 69 8.84 4.79 3.79
N LEU A 70 7.60 5.01 3.37
CA LEU A 70 6.91 4.25 2.32
C LEU A 70 6.69 5.16 1.11
N PHE A 71 6.97 4.65 -0.08
CA PHE A 71 6.97 5.42 -1.32
C PHE A 71 6.13 4.72 -2.39
N ILE A 72 5.41 5.52 -3.17
CA ILE A 72 4.69 5.07 -4.36
C ILE A 72 5.25 5.85 -5.53
N TYR A 73 5.92 5.13 -6.43
CA TYR A 73 6.54 5.65 -7.64
C TYR A 73 5.68 5.30 -8.85
N ASP A 74 5.41 6.30 -9.68
CA ASP A 74 4.69 6.13 -10.94
C ASP A 74 5.69 5.95 -12.09
N LEU A 75 5.60 4.83 -12.80
CA LEU A 75 6.52 4.48 -13.91
C LEU A 75 6.20 5.23 -15.20
N ASN A 76 5.00 5.82 -15.33
CA ASN A 76 4.62 6.64 -16.47
C ASN A 76 5.09 8.09 -16.28
N GLU A 77 4.89 8.64 -15.08
CA GLU A 77 5.27 10.01 -14.73
C GLU A 77 6.73 10.12 -14.25
N LEU A 78 7.37 8.98 -13.96
CA LEU A 78 8.77 8.88 -13.51
C LEU A 78 9.06 9.69 -12.24
N GLN A 79 8.15 9.61 -11.27
CA GLN A 79 8.29 10.34 -10.01
C GLN A 79 7.59 9.63 -8.85
N ILE A 80 8.02 9.96 -7.64
CA ILE A 80 7.31 9.61 -6.41
C ILE A 80 6.03 10.44 -6.34
N ILE A 81 4.87 9.80 -6.50
CA ILE A 81 3.57 10.46 -6.42
C ILE A 81 3.02 10.50 -4.99
N ARG A 82 3.51 9.63 -4.09
CA ARG A 82 3.16 9.63 -2.66
C ARG A 82 4.38 9.21 -1.83
N SER A 83 4.53 9.85 -0.67
CA SER A 83 5.46 9.42 0.36
C SER A 83 4.78 9.50 1.72
N VAL A 84 5.15 8.59 2.62
CA VAL A 84 4.53 8.44 3.94
C VAL A 84 5.62 8.31 4.99
N ASP A 85 5.57 9.18 6.00
CA ASP A 85 6.40 9.10 7.20
C ASP A 85 5.92 7.95 8.09
N LEU A 86 6.62 6.83 8.06
CA LEU A 86 6.29 5.66 8.87
C LEU A 86 6.55 5.86 10.36
N GLN A 87 7.37 6.86 10.74
CA GLN A 87 7.60 7.16 12.14
C GLN A 87 6.36 7.77 12.81
N GLU A 88 5.51 8.50 12.07
CA GLU A 88 4.27 9.09 12.59
C GLU A 88 3.31 8.03 13.16
N ILE A 89 3.41 6.80 12.68
CA ILE A 89 2.52 5.69 13.03
C ILE A 89 3.24 4.51 13.71
N ASP A 90 4.43 4.74 14.28
CA ASP A 90 5.28 3.73 14.95
C ASP A 90 5.59 2.50 14.07
N CYS A 91 5.83 2.72 12.79
CA CYS A 91 6.02 1.67 11.78
C CYS A 91 7.33 1.81 10.98
N SER A 92 8.34 2.50 11.52
CA SER A 92 9.65 2.70 10.89
C SER A 92 10.69 1.61 11.18
N MET A 93 10.35 0.61 12.01
CA MET A 93 11.29 -0.45 12.37
C MET A 93 11.26 -1.59 11.33
N THR A 94 12.42 -1.90 10.75
CA THR A 94 12.59 -2.98 9.74
C THR A 94 12.87 -4.35 10.34
N GLN A 95 13.24 -4.41 11.62
CA GLN A 95 13.59 -5.64 12.33
C GLN A 95 13.27 -5.57 13.83
N GLY A 96 13.34 -6.74 14.46
CA GLY A 96 13.20 -6.91 15.90
C GLY A 96 11.75 -6.97 16.33
N ASP A 97 11.53 -6.78 17.64
CA ASP A 97 10.21 -6.97 18.23
C ASP A 97 9.21 -5.92 17.74
N ASP A 98 9.65 -4.72 17.37
CA ASP A 98 8.79 -3.64 16.86
C ASP A 98 8.67 -3.61 15.33
N TYR A 99 9.07 -4.68 14.63
CA TYR A 99 8.99 -4.78 13.17
C TYR A 99 7.61 -4.37 12.64
N CYS A 100 7.61 -3.53 11.60
CA CYS A 100 6.40 -3.17 10.88
C CYS A 100 6.15 -4.15 9.74
N GLU A 101 5.12 -4.98 9.86
CA GLU A 101 4.59 -5.76 8.75
C GLU A 101 3.88 -4.83 7.75
N VAL A 102 4.48 -4.68 6.57
CA VAL A 102 3.87 -3.99 5.42
C VAL A 102 3.32 -5.01 4.45
N THR A 103 2.06 -4.86 4.05
CA THR A 103 1.41 -5.74 3.08
C THR A 103 0.56 -4.94 2.11
N VAL A 104 0.83 -5.10 0.81
CA VAL A 104 0.08 -4.43 -0.26
C VAL A 104 -0.92 -5.40 -0.86
N ASN A 105 -2.11 -4.91 -1.24
CA ASN A 105 -3.09 -5.74 -1.92
C ASN A 105 -2.74 -5.96 -3.40
N ASN A 106 -3.39 -6.95 -4.00
CA ASN A 106 -3.07 -7.40 -5.37
C ASN A 106 -3.15 -6.33 -6.48
N ASP A 107 -3.84 -5.21 -6.26
CA ASP A 107 -3.99 -4.11 -7.21
C ASP A 107 -3.21 -2.84 -6.80
N GLY A 108 -2.45 -2.89 -5.71
CA GLY A 108 -1.63 -1.76 -5.24
C GLY A 108 -2.42 -0.61 -4.61
N SER A 109 -3.75 -0.68 -4.52
CA SER A 109 -4.58 0.45 -4.06
C SER A 109 -4.62 0.61 -2.53
N THR A 110 -4.33 -0.45 -1.78
CA THR A 110 -4.41 -0.47 -0.31
C THR A 110 -3.17 -1.13 0.30
N ILE A 111 -2.61 -0.46 1.31
CA ILE A 111 -1.44 -0.92 2.05
C ILE A 111 -1.83 -1.10 3.52
N GLN A 112 -1.57 -2.29 4.06
CA GLN A 112 -1.64 -2.58 5.49
C GLN A 112 -0.28 -2.32 6.11
N LEU A 113 -0.25 -1.57 7.21
CA LEU A 113 0.94 -1.36 8.03
C LEU A 113 0.64 -1.72 9.46
N HIS A 114 1.39 -2.67 10.00
CA HIS A 114 1.17 -3.22 11.33
C HIS A 114 2.50 -3.40 12.05
N ASN A 115 2.77 -2.54 13.03
CA ASN A 115 3.76 -2.87 14.04
C ASN A 115 3.27 -4.10 14.81
N ILE A 116 4.03 -5.19 14.75
CA ILE A 116 3.60 -6.51 15.24
C ILE A 116 3.29 -6.55 16.75
N ASN A 117 3.81 -5.59 17.52
CA ASN A 117 3.54 -5.44 18.96
C ASN A 117 2.24 -4.70 19.28
N ASN A 118 1.58 -4.11 18.28
CA ASN A 118 0.33 -3.37 18.47
C ASN A 118 -0.90 -4.22 18.13
N GLU A 119 -2.01 -4.00 18.83
CA GLU A 119 -3.29 -4.66 18.49
C GLU A 119 -3.95 -4.07 17.23
N ASP A 120 -3.60 -2.84 16.91
CA ASP A 120 -4.17 -2.07 15.81
C ASP A 120 -3.17 -1.98 14.64
N MET A 121 -3.70 -1.87 13.43
CA MET A 121 -2.98 -1.60 12.19
C MET A 121 -3.51 -0.34 11.52
N TYR A 122 -2.78 0.16 10.54
CA TYR A 122 -3.22 1.21 9.64
C TYR A 122 -3.52 0.65 8.25
N LEU A 123 -4.67 1.04 7.69
CA LEU A 123 -4.99 0.88 6.28
C LEU A 123 -4.71 2.19 5.57
N TYR A 124 -3.77 2.19 4.64
CA TYR A 124 -3.48 3.31 3.77
C TYR A 124 -4.13 3.12 2.41
N SER A 125 -4.89 4.11 1.96
CA SER A 125 -5.40 4.15 0.59
C SER A 125 -4.51 5.04 -0.27
N VAL A 126 -3.90 4.44 -1.30
CA VAL A 126 -3.00 5.14 -2.23
C VAL A 126 -3.73 6.25 -2.98
N ASN A 127 -4.96 5.95 -3.44
CA ASN A 127 -5.76 6.88 -4.24
C ASN A 127 -6.17 8.13 -3.45
N THR A 128 -6.64 7.96 -2.22
CA THR A 128 -7.12 9.08 -1.40
C THR A 128 -6.05 9.70 -0.53
N ASN A 129 -4.84 9.11 -0.47
CA ASN A 129 -3.76 9.54 0.42
C ASN A 129 -4.20 9.60 1.89
N THR A 130 -4.90 8.57 2.38
CA THR A 130 -5.42 8.59 3.75
C THR A 130 -5.16 7.28 4.49
N PHE A 131 -4.90 7.43 5.79
CA PHE A 131 -4.88 6.34 6.75
C PHE A 131 -6.23 6.13 7.40
N GLN A 132 -6.48 4.89 7.80
CA GLN A 132 -7.58 4.49 8.65
C GLN A 132 -7.08 3.46 9.66
N LYS A 133 -7.12 3.79 10.96
CA LYS A 133 -6.74 2.85 12.03
C LYS A 133 -7.83 1.79 12.23
N THR A 134 -7.45 0.55 12.48
CA THR A 134 -8.37 -0.55 12.77
C THR A 134 -7.68 -1.70 13.50
N LYS A 135 -8.42 -2.66 14.05
CA LYS A 135 -7.82 -3.86 14.65
C LYS A 135 -7.10 -4.68 13.58
N TYR A 136 -5.94 -5.24 13.94
CA TYR A 136 -5.18 -6.06 13.01
C TYR A 136 -6.01 -7.22 12.45
N LYS A 137 -5.92 -7.39 11.13
CA LYS A 137 -6.44 -8.54 10.41
C LYS A 137 -5.58 -8.74 9.16
N PRO A 138 -4.99 -9.94 8.98
CA PRO A 138 -4.19 -10.23 7.80
C PRO A 138 -4.93 -9.95 6.49
N MET A 139 -4.23 -9.39 5.52
CA MET A 139 -4.77 -9.15 4.18
C MET A 139 -4.98 -10.47 3.45
N SER A 140 -6.23 -10.76 3.06
CA SER A 140 -6.54 -12.00 2.33
C SER A 140 -6.13 -11.98 0.86
N ASN A 141 -6.02 -10.80 0.25
CA ASN A 141 -5.67 -10.60 -1.16
C ASN A 141 -4.30 -9.91 -1.30
N SER A 142 -3.33 -10.36 -0.51
CA SER A 142 -1.96 -9.85 -0.49
C SER A 142 -1.25 -10.08 -1.83
N PHE A 143 -0.44 -9.09 -2.23
CA PHE A 143 0.49 -9.21 -3.36
C PHE A 143 1.75 -9.99 -2.99
N LYS A 144 2.05 -10.18 -1.71
CA LYS A 144 3.29 -10.82 -1.21
C LYS A 144 3.56 -12.20 -1.84
N ASP A 145 2.50 -12.96 -2.13
CA ASP A 145 2.60 -14.28 -2.76
C ASP A 145 3.09 -14.24 -4.23
N LYS A 146 3.13 -13.05 -4.85
CA LYS A 146 3.67 -12.81 -6.20
C LYS A 146 5.13 -12.37 -6.19
N LEU A 147 5.70 -12.09 -5.02
CA LEU A 147 7.13 -11.82 -4.88
C LEU A 147 7.88 -13.14 -4.90
N ILE A 148 8.98 -13.18 -5.67
CA ILE A 148 9.94 -14.27 -5.67
C ILE A 148 11.22 -13.81 -4.96
N PRO A 149 11.93 -14.69 -4.24
CA PRO A 149 13.21 -14.34 -3.64
C PRO A 149 14.23 -13.93 -4.71
N ILE A 150 14.97 -12.84 -4.46
CA ILE A 150 15.94 -12.31 -5.43
C ILE A 150 17.06 -13.30 -5.74
N GLU A 151 17.36 -14.20 -4.81
CA GLU A 151 18.36 -15.25 -4.97
C GLU A 151 18.00 -16.25 -6.07
N THR A 152 16.72 -16.30 -6.49
CA THR A 152 16.29 -17.11 -7.64
C THR A 152 16.76 -16.53 -8.98
N LEU A 153 17.09 -15.23 -9.01
CA LEU A 153 17.52 -14.51 -10.21
C LEU A 153 19.05 -14.34 -10.27
N THR A 154 19.70 -14.23 -9.11
CA THR A 154 21.16 -14.05 -9.02
C THR A 154 21.72 -14.68 -7.75
N ASN A 155 22.90 -15.28 -7.86
CA ASN A 155 23.63 -15.84 -6.72
C ASN A 155 24.79 -14.93 -6.26
N ASN A 156 24.79 -13.65 -6.66
CA ASN A 156 25.85 -12.71 -6.23
C ASN A 156 25.52 -12.18 -4.81
N PRO A 157 26.22 -12.64 -3.76
CA PRO A 157 25.95 -12.20 -2.39
C PRO A 157 26.37 -10.74 -2.14
N ASN A 158 27.10 -10.12 -3.07
CA ASN A 158 27.56 -8.73 -2.98
C ASN A 158 26.68 -7.77 -3.80
N ALA A 159 25.55 -8.25 -4.34
CA ALA A 159 24.62 -7.37 -5.04
C ALA A 159 23.71 -6.69 -4.03
N ASN A 160 23.61 -5.36 -4.10
CA ASN A 160 22.76 -4.59 -3.20
C ASN A 160 21.35 -4.51 -3.81
N LEU A 161 20.55 -5.55 -3.56
CA LEU A 161 19.23 -5.74 -4.17
C LEU A 161 18.15 -5.84 -3.10
N SER A 162 16.92 -5.49 -3.45
CA SER A 162 15.75 -5.86 -2.62
C SER A 162 15.68 -7.38 -2.48
N TYR A 163 15.23 -7.87 -1.31
CA TYR A 163 15.04 -9.31 -1.08
C TYR A 163 14.02 -9.96 -2.03
N GLY A 164 13.04 -9.19 -2.48
CA GLY A 164 12.00 -9.63 -3.40
C GLY A 164 12.19 -9.09 -4.82
N ALA A 165 11.73 -9.87 -5.79
CA ALA A 165 11.51 -9.46 -7.16
C ALA A 165 10.07 -9.83 -7.60
N VAL A 166 9.57 -9.19 -8.65
CA VAL A 166 8.30 -9.53 -9.29
C VAL A 166 8.57 -10.13 -10.67
N GLN A 167 7.91 -11.24 -11.00
CA GLN A 167 7.95 -11.81 -12.34
C GLN A 167 6.69 -11.42 -13.12
N PHE A 168 6.88 -10.72 -14.24
CA PHE A 168 5.79 -10.27 -15.13
C PHE A 168 5.57 -11.21 -16.31
N GLY A 169 6.59 -11.97 -16.70
CA GLY A 169 6.56 -12.86 -17.85
C GLY A 169 7.78 -13.79 -17.91
N ALA A 170 7.92 -14.47 -19.04
CA ALA A 170 9.11 -15.30 -19.28
C ALA A 170 10.34 -14.39 -19.39
N ASN A 171 11.22 -14.44 -18.38
CA ASN A 171 12.41 -13.61 -18.26
C ASN A 171 12.16 -12.09 -18.08
N ASP A 172 10.95 -11.70 -17.65
CA ASP A 172 10.63 -10.30 -17.31
C ASP A 172 10.50 -10.17 -15.79
N TYR A 173 11.47 -9.49 -15.19
CA TYR A 173 11.59 -9.33 -13.74
C TYR A 173 11.77 -7.88 -13.34
N GLY A 174 11.12 -7.48 -12.25
CA GLY A 174 11.28 -6.20 -11.59
C GLY A 174 11.87 -6.36 -10.19
N TYR A 175 12.90 -5.59 -9.85
CA TYR A 175 13.51 -5.56 -8.50
C TYR A 175 14.15 -4.20 -8.23
N ILE A 176 14.47 -3.90 -6.96
CA ILE A 176 15.17 -2.67 -6.59
C ILE A 176 16.65 -2.98 -6.40
N ALA A 177 17.52 -2.06 -6.82
CA ALA A 177 18.95 -2.13 -6.64
C ALA A 177 19.52 -0.79 -6.18
N THR A 178 20.72 -0.81 -5.60
CA THR A 178 21.50 0.39 -5.31
C THR A 178 22.99 0.14 -5.55
N TYR A 179 23.75 1.13 -6.00
CA TYR A 179 25.19 0.93 -6.24
C TYR A 179 26.08 1.28 -5.03
N ASP A 180 25.66 2.18 -4.13
CA ASP A 180 26.48 2.63 -3.00
C ASP A 180 25.78 2.60 -1.63
N PHE A 181 24.61 1.96 -1.53
CA PHE A 181 23.78 1.92 -0.31
C PHE A 181 23.23 3.27 0.14
N THR A 182 23.13 4.27 -0.75
CA THR A 182 22.40 5.51 -0.48
C THR A 182 21.05 5.54 -1.17
N ILE A 183 20.15 6.38 -0.66
CA ILE A 183 18.81 6.58 -1.22
C ILE A 183 18.89 7.12 -2.65
N GLY A 184 19.83 8.03 -2.91
CA GLY A 184 19.97 8.70 -4.21
C GLY A 184 20.40 7.79 -5.36
N THR A 185 20.75 6.55 -5.05
CA THR A 185 21.19 5.56 -6.03
C THR A 185 20.28 4.35 -6.11
N LEU A 186 19.09 4.45 -5.49
CA LEU A 186 18.04 3.46 -5.62
C LEU A 186 17.43 3.54 -7.01
N ASP A 187 17.54 2.43 -7.74
CA ASP A 187 16.89 2.23 -9.02
C ASP A 187 15.91 1.05 -8.91
N TYR A 188 14.72 1.20 -9.49
CA TYR A 188 13.92 0.03 -9.88
C TYR A 188 14.42 -0.45 -11.23
N ILE A 189 14.73 -1.74 -11.35
CA ILE A 189 15.25 -2.36 -12.56
C ILE A 189 14.17 -3.29 -13.12
N ARG A 190 13.83 -3.11 -14.40
CA ARG A 190 12.99 -4.03 -15.17
C ARG A 190 13.50 -4.17 -16.60
N ASN A 191 13.77 -5.40 -17.06
CA ASN A 191 14.27 -5.69 -18.42
C ASN A 191 15.40 -4.75 -18.88
N ASP A 192 16.49 -4.70 -18.12
CA ASP A 192 17.66 -3.84 -18.37
C ASP A 192 17.41 -2.33 -18.32
N THR A 193 16.18 -1.90 -18.04
CA THR A 193 15.83 -0.50 -17.82
C THR A 193 15.92 -0.19 -16.34
N ALA A 194 16.69 0.84 -16.00
CA ALA A 194 16.79 1.38 -14.65
C ALA A 194 15.95 2.66 -14.53
N TYR A 195 15.11 2.71 -13.51
CA TYR A 195 14.27 3.85 -13.15
C TYR A 195 14.75 4.41 -11.82
N SER A 196 15.38 5.59 -11.84
CA SER A 196 15.87 6.23 -10.62
C SER A 196 14.73 6.68 -9.74
N LEU A 197 14.60 6.01 -8.58
CA LEU A 197 13.48 6.19 -7.66
C LEU A 197 13.52 7.55 -6.95
N PHE A 198 14.72 8.07 -6.72
CA PHE A 198 14.97 9.37 -6.11
C PHE A 198 15.91 10.17 -7.03
N SER A 199 15.33 10.91 -7.96
CA SER A 199 16.07 11.87 -8.78
C SER A 199 15.46 13.25 -8.63
N PHE A 200 16.28 14.29 -8.83
CA PHE A 200 15.73 15.61 -9.12
C PHE A 200 15.06 15.55 -10.50
N GLU A 201 13.91 16.22 -10.66
CA GLU A 201 13.49 16.68 -11.98
C GLU A 201 14.72 17.28 -12.68
N LYS A 202 14.97 16.82 -13.92
CA LYS A 202 15.99 17.42 -14.80
C LYS A 202 15.63 18.86 -15.14
#